data_AF-A0A2T5LD08-F1
#
_entry.id   AF-A0A2T5LD08-F1
#
_cell.length_a   1.000
_cell.length_b   1.000
_cell.length_c   1.000
_cell.angle_alpha   90.00
_cell.angle_beta   90.00
_cell.angle_gamma   90.00
#
_symmetry.space_group_name_H-M   'P 1'
#
loop_
_entity.id
_entity.type
_entity.pdbx_description
1 polymer ?
#
loop_
_entity_poly.entity_id
_entity_poly.type
_entity_poly.pdbx_seq_one_letter_code
_entity_poly.pdbx_strand_id
1 'polypeptide(L)'
;MSHTIELLEAIGRDASLRHASSEELARVLQQAKASEALTAAVASGDRSLLAVELGNKINDVPQATQSPGYEENEPNRETDKSDAPPATDDGKSSTESSTK
;
A
#
# COMPACT_ATOMS: atom_id res chain seq x y z
N MET A 1 -13.50 -27.59 15.25
CA MET A 1 -13.20 -26.34 14.51
C MET A 1 -12.45 -26.61 13.20
N SER A 2 -11.64 -27.67 13.06
CA SER A 2 -10.85 -27.96 11.85
C SER A 2 -11.68 -28.05 10.56
N HIS A 3 -12.90 -28.60 10.65
CA HIS A 3 -13.80 -28.72 9.50
C HIS A 3 -14.18 -27.37 8.87
N THR A 4 -14.29 -26.29 9.65
CA THR A 4 -14.62 -24.96 9.11
C THR A 4 -13.45 -24.38 8.33
N ILE A 5 -12.22 -24.58 8.79
CA ILE A 5 -11.01 -24.10 8.11
C ILE A 5 -10.76 -24.90 6.83
N GLU A 6 -10.90 -26.22 6.87
CA GLU A 6 -10.79 -27.09 5.68
C GLU A 6 -11.84 -26.73 4.62
N LEU A 7 -13.06 -26.38 5.04
CA LEU A 7 -14.13 -25.95 4.16
C LEU A 7 -13.84 -24.58 3.52
N LEU A 8 -13.34 -23.62 4.31
CA LEU A 8 -12.92 -22.32 3.80
C LEU A 8 -11.74 -22.46 2.83
N GLU A 9 -10.81 -23.38 3.08
CA GLU A 9 -9.73 -23.70 2.14
C GLU A 9 -10.28 -24.31 0.84
N ALA A 10 -11.22 -25.25 0.93
CA ALA A 10 -11.85 -25.86 -0.25
C ALA A 10 -12.58 -24.82 -1.10
N ILE A 11 -13.34 -23.91 -0.47
CA ILE A 11 -14.00 -22.79 -1.16
C ILE A 11 -12.95 -21.85 -1.77
N GLY A 12 -11.86 -21.58 -1.06
CA GLY A 12 -10.77 -20.73 -1.54
C GLY A 12 -10.01 -21.35 -2.71
N ARG A 13 -9.92 -22.68 -2.78
CA ARG A 13 -9.21 -23.43 -3.83
C ARG A 13 -10.07 -23.63 -5.08
N ASP A 14 -11.37 -23.85 -4.92
CA ASP A 14 -12.30 -24.03 -6.05
C ASP A 14 -12.79 -22.68 -6.61
N ALA A 15 -12.35 -22.37 -7.82
CA ALA A 15 -12.76 -21.15 -8.51
C ALA A 15 -14.27 -21.06 -8.75
N SER A 16 -14.95 -22.19 -8.92
CA SER A 16 -16.40 -22.24 -9.14
C SER A 16 -17.15 -21.83 -7.87
N LEU A 17 -16.66 -22.25 -6.70
CA LEU A 17 -17.25 -21.86 -5.41
C LEU A 17 -16.97 -20.40 -5.05
N ARG A 18 -15.81 -19.86 -5.46
CA ARG A 18 -15.53 -18.41 -5.29
C ARG A 18 -16.49 -17.50 -6.06
N HIS A 19 -17.03 -17.98 -7.18
CA HIS A 19 -17.95 -17.22 -8.04
C HIS A 19 -19.38 -17.75 -8.02
N ALA A 20 -19.67 -18.74 -7.16
CA ALA A 20 -21.01 -19.27 -6.98
C ALA A 20 -21.94 -18.19 -6.42
N SER A 21 -23.22 -18.27 -6.74
CA SER A 21 -24.23 -17.43 -6.12
C SER A 21 -24.31 -17.71 -4.62
N SER A 22 -24.83 -16.74 -3.87
CA SER A 22 -25.11 -16.87 -2.43
C SER A 22 -25.97 -18.10 -2.12
N GLU A 23 -26.97 -18.40 -2.96
CA GLU A 23 -27.88 -19.52 -2.75
C GLU A 23 -27.18 -20.87 -3.00
N GLU A 24 -26.33 -20.93 -4.00
CA GLU A 24 -25.60 -22.15 -4.37
C GLU A 24 -24.49 -22.46 -3.35
N LEU A 25 -23.76 -21.42 -2.92
CA LEU A 25 -22.76 -21.55 -1.87
C LEU A 25 -23.40 -21.94 -0.51
N ALA A 26 -24.57 -21.38 -0.17
CA ALA A 26 -25.29 -21.74 1.05
C ALA A 26 -25.73 -23.22 1.06
N ARG A 27 -26.14 -23.78 -0.09
CA ARG A 27 -26.49 -25.21 -0.21
C ARG A 27 -25.27 -26.11 -0.02
N VAL A 28 -24.13 -25.75 -0.59
CA VAL A 28 -22.86 -26.49 -0.42
C VAL A 28 -22.44 -26.47 1.05
N LEU A 29 -22.53 -25.31 1.71
CA LEU A 29 -22.23 -25.17 3.13
C LEU A 29 -23.16 -26.02 4.02
N GLN A 30 -24.46 -26.08 3.72
CA GLN A 30 -25.40 -26.97 4.44
C GLN A 30 -25.04 -28.44 4.25
N GLN A 31 -24.70 -28.87 3.03
CA GLN A 31 -24.29 -30.26 2.77
C GLN A 31 -22.99 -30.62 3.49
N ALA A 32 -22.07 -29.67 3.58
CA ALA A 32 -20.81 -29.80 4.31
C ALA A 32 -20.98 -29.71 5.85
N LYS A 33 -22.21 -29.52 6.35
CA LYS A 33 -22.50 -29.29 7.79
C LYS A 33 -21.67 -28.15 8.37
N ALA A 34 -21.56 -27.06 7.61
CA ALA A 34 -20.93 -25.83 8.06
C ALA A 34 -21.63 -25.24 9.29
N SER A 35 -20.94 -24.31 9.96
CA SER A 35 -21.56 -23.58 11.07
C SER A 35 -22.76 -22.75 10.60
N GLU A 36 -23.68 -22.54 11.52
CA GLU A 36 -24.88 -21.75 11.27
C GLU A 36 -24.54 -20.29 10.95
N ALA A 37 -23.52 -19.73 11.64
CA ALA A 37 -23.04 -18.38 11.38
C ALA A 37 -22.35 -18.24 10.00
N LEU A 38 -21.62 -19.25 9.53
CA LEU A 38 -21.06 -19.24 8.16
C LEU A 38 -22.15 -19.33 7.09
N THR A 39 -23.17 -20.17 7.31
CA THR A 39 -24.30 -20.30 6.40
C THR A 39 -25.13 -19.01 6.36
N ALA A 40 -25.39 -18.40 7.51
CA ALA A 40 -26.11 -17.14 7.62
C ALA A 40 -25.34 -15.98 6.98
N ALA A 41 -24.01 -15.93 7.14
CA ALA A 41 -23.17 -14.91 6.54
C ALA A 41 -23.17 -14.98 5.00
N VAL A 42 -23.19 -16.18 4.43
CA VAL A 42 -23.30 -16.36 2.96
C VAL A 42 -24.69 -15.98 2.45
N ALA A 43 -25.76 -16.32 3.18
CA ALA A 43 -27.12 -16.02 2.76
C ALA A 43 -27.50 -14.53 2.88
N SER A 44 -27.00 -13.84 3.91
CA SER A 44 -27.34 -12.45 4.21
C SER A 44 -26.28 -11.43 3.76
N GLY A 45 -25.05 -11.89 3.50
CA GLY A 45 -23.89 -11.02 3.34
C GLY A 45 -23.38 -10.40 4.66
N ASP A 46 -23.99 -10.71 5.81
CA ASP A 46 -23.61 -10.15 7.10
C ASP A 46 -22.49 -10.98 7.76
N ARG A 47 -21.31 -10.36 7.88
CA ARG A 47 -20.13 -10.96 8.52
C ARG A 47 -20.11 -10.84 10.05
N SER A 48 -21.07 -10.16 10.66
CA SER A 48 -21.08 -9.90 12.11
C SER A 48 -21.13 -11.19 12.92
N LEU A 49 -21.89 -12.18 12.45
CA LEU A 49 -21.98 -13.50 13.09
C LEU A 49 -20.66 -14.28 13.02
N LEU A 50 -19.92 -14.13 11.91
CA LEU A 50 -18.60 -14.75 11.76
C LEU A 50 -17.58 -14.14 12.72
N ALA A 51 -17.67 -12.84 13.00
CA ALA A 51 -16.79 -12.18 13.96
C ALA A 51 -17.00 -12.69 15.39
N VAL A 52 -18.23 -13.09 15.74
CA VAL A 52 -18.56 -13.72 17.02
C VAL A 52 -18.00 -15.15 17.08
N GLU A 53 -18.16 -15.93 16.00
CA GLU A 53 -17.73 -17.34 15.97
C GLU A 53 -16.22 -17.53 15.86
N LEU A 54 -15.55 -16.80 14.95
CA LEU A 54 -14.13 -16.97 14.63
C LEU A 54 -13.22 -16.10 15.52
N GLY A 55 -13.81 -15.19 16.29
CA GLY A 55 -13.10 -14.23 17.12
C GLY A 55 -12.66 -13.00 16.34
N ASN A 56 -13.26 -11.85 16.68
CA ASN A 56 -12.88 -10.57 16.10
C ASN A 56 -11.51 -10.12 16.61
N LYS A 57 -10.58 -9.80 15.70
CA LYS A 57 -9.32 -9.13 16.03
C LYS A 57 -9.19 -7.89 15.17
N ILE A 58 -8.89 -6.77 15.83
CA ILE A 58 -8.52 -5.54 15.13
C ILE A 58 -7.21 -5.83 14.40
N ASN A 59 -7.22 -5.71 13.09
CA ASN A 59 -6.01 -5.79 12.28
C ASN A 59 -5.51 -4.36 12.08
N ASP A 60 -4.61 -3.91 12.96
CA ASP A 60 -4.01 -2.59 12.86
C ASP A 60 -3.19 -2.50 11.58
N VAL A 61 -3.32 -1.38 10.86
CA VAL A 61 -2.54 -1.14 9.65
C VAL A 61 -1.06 -1.11 10.04
N PRO A 62 -0.19 -1.87 9.34
CA PRO A 62 1.25 -1.79 9.60
C PRO A 62 1.69 -0.33 9.44
N GLN A 63 2.53 0.15 10.35
CA GLN A 63 3.06 1.52 10.29
C GLN A 63 3.86 1.70 8.99
N ALA A 64 3.21 2.23 7.96
CA ALA A 64 3.77 2.42 6.62
C ALA A 64 4.35 3.84 6.44
N THR A 65 4.82 4.47 7.52
CA THR A 65 5.59 5.71 7.41
C THR A 65 7.01 5.38 6.98
N GLN A 66 7.20 5.20 5.67
CA GLN A 66 8.52 5.39 5.06
C GLN A 66 8.65 6.87 4.70
N SER A 67 9.40 7.61 5.51
CA SER A 67 9.85 8.95 5.14
C SER A 67 11.02 8.80 4.16
N PRO A 68 11.01 9.48 3.00
CA PRO A 68 12.18 9.54 2.12
C PRO A 68 13.41 10.01 2.91
N GLY A 69 14.55 9.35 2.73
CA GLY A 69 15.82 9.80 3.31
C GLY A 69 16.18 11.17 2.76
N TYR A 70 16.46 12.13 3.65
CA TYR A 70 16.99 13.43 3.26
C TYR A 70 18.51 13.26 3.11
N GLU A 71 19.05 13.44 1.91
CA GLU A 71 20.50 13.60 1.75
C GLU A 71 20.87 15.00 2.25
N GLU A 72 21.71 15.06 3.26
CA GLU A 72 22.27 16.30 3.78
C GLU A 72 23.16 16.90 2.69
N ASN A 73 22.73 18.01 2.08
CA ASN A 73 23.52 18.72 1.10
C ASN A 73 24.64 19.46 1.85
N GLU A 74 25.79 18.81 2.03
CA GLU A 74 26.96 19.42 2.65
C GLU A 74 27.37 20.68 1.85
N PRO A 75 27.51 21.85 2.51
CA PRO A 75 27.91 23.06 1.81
C PRO A 75 29.35 22.91 1.30
N ASN A 76 29.51 22.97 -0.02
CA ASN A 76 30.80 22.97 -0.72
C ASN A 76 31.69 24.10 -0.16
N ARG A 77 32.65 23.75 0.70
CA ARG A 77 33.68 24.69 1.17
C ARG A 77 34.77 24.81 0.11
N GLU A 78 34.65 25.86 -0.70
CA GLU A 78 35.73 26.34 -1.55
C GLU A 78 36.92 26.80 -0.68
N THR A 79 38.04 26.09 -0.77
CA THR A 79 39.36 26.59 -0.36
C THR A 79 40.45 25.83 -1.10
N ASP A 80 41.13 26.44 -2.07
CA ASP A 80 42.45 27.06 -1.89
C ASP A 80 43.18 27.27 -3.25
N LYS A 81 44.11 28.23 -3.24
CA LYS A 81 44.70 29.03 -4.33
C LYS A 81 45.75 28.32 -5.21
N SER A 82 46.01 28.98 -6.35
CA SER A 82 47.33 29.27 -6.98
C SER A 82 47.50 28.70 -8.39
N ASP A 83 47.48 29.55 -9.43
CA ASP A 83 48.66 30.00 -10.20
C ASP A 83 48.19 30.80 -11.44
N ALA A 84 48.70 32.02 -11.64
CA ALA A 84 48.48 32.81 -12.86
C ALA A 84 49.68 32.60 -13.82
N PRO A 85 49.55 32.73 -15.16
CA PRO A 85 49.56 34.05 -15.83
C PRO A 85 48.89 34.05 -17.25
N PRO A 86 49.14 35.01 -18.17
CA PRO A 86 49.06 36.47 -18.11
C PRO A 86 48.05 37.06 -19.15
N ALA A 87 47.97 38.40 -19.16
CA ALA A 87 47.04 39.29 -19.88
C ALA A 87 46.97 39.19 -21.41
N THR A 88 45.82 39.60 -21.98
CA THR A 88 45.76 40.45 -23.19
C THR A 88 44.61 41.44 -23.13
N ASP A 89 44.98 42.66 -23.49
CA ASP A 89 44.26 43.92 -23.69
C ASP A 89 43.21 43.85 -24.82
N ASP A 90 42.24 44.78 -24.76
CA ASP A 90 41.59 45.49 -25.88
C ASP A 90 40.08 45.74 -25.69
N GLY A 91 39.70 47.03 -25.66
CA GLY A 91 38.43 47.47 -26.27
C GLY A 91 37.33 48.02 -25.36
N LYS A 92 37.41 49.33 -25.08
CA LYS A 92 36.33 50.22 -24.60
C LYS A 92 34.99 50.10 -25.36
N SER A 93 33.95 50.67 -24.74
CA SER A 93 32.75 51.32 -25.33
C SER A 93 31.51 50.40 -25.33
N SER A 94 30.30 50.76 -24.91
CA SER A 94 29.69 52.01 -24.45
C SER A 94 28.27 51.72 -23.93
N THR A 95 27.80 52.59 -23.03
CA THR A 95 26.42 53.13 -22.89
C THR A 95 25.23 52.15 -22.72
N GLU A 96 24.14 52.44 -22.02
CA GLU A 96 23.59 53.67 -21.47
C GLU A 96 22.52 53.28 -20.43
N SER A 97 22.54 53.93 -19.28
CA SER A 97 21.40 54.06 -18.38
C SER A 97 20.32 54.95 -19.01
N SER A 98 19.05 54.56 -18.92
CA SER A 98 17.92 55.48 -19.16
C SER A 98 16.72 55.16 -18.25
N THR A 99 16.66 55.88 -17.12
CA THR A 99 15.57 56.72 -16.56
C THR A 99 14.21 56.61 -17.29
N LYS A 100 13.05 56.51 -16.64
CA LYS A 100 12.50 57.36 -15.57
C LYS A 100 11.24 56.71 -15.00
#